data_AF-A0A950J2W5-F1
#
_entry.id   AF-A0A950J2W5-F1
#
_cell.length_a   1.000
_cell.length_b   1.000
_cell.length_c   1.000
_cell.angle_alpha   90.00
_cell.angle_beta   90.00
_cell.angle_gamma   90.00
#
_symmetry.space_group_name_H-M   'P 1'
#
loop_
_entity.id
_entity.type
_entity.pdbx_description
1 polymer ?
#
loop_
_entity_poly.entity_id
_entity_poly.type
_entity_poly.pdbx_seq_one_letter_code
_entity_poly.pdbx_strand_id
1 'polypeptide(L)'
;NSFYVPNVVSAILNYRHNKFAVTPSLVYISGNPYGVPLDTPGIDPRTCTNNSAGIPTAPTRLQADYTSCGGQINVPNPENGGRFTGLGQFWNPNQLTLNTALSYDFTPKLRVTLTLANLYNRCFGGTSTPWTTAFPPGATICSYGSNGFAPSPIAPHGGFYNGSGPNDTVANGAALNPYIAHTYVPIGYNQPFNAFVGVQIKF
;
A
#
# COMPACT_ATOMS: atom_id res chain seq x y z
N ASN A 1 -3.81 -12.53 -6.81
CA ASN A 1 -2.81 -12.89 -7.83
C ASN A 1 -3.16 -12.21 -9.14
N SER A 2 -2.40 -11.19 -9.52
CA SER A 2 -2.54 -10.47 -10.79
C SER A 2 -1.78 -11.22 -11.89
N PHE A 3 -2.41 -11.37 -13.06
CA PHE A 3 -1.79 -11.93 -14.29
C PHE A 3 -0.98 -10.90 -15.08
N TYR A 4 -0.80 -9.70 -14.52
CA TYR A 4 -0.11 -8.61 -15.18
C TYR A 4 1.37 -8.55 -14.75
N VAL A 5 2.26 -8.60 -15.74
CA VAL A 5 3.70 -8.40 -15.54
C VAL A 5 4.01 -6.90 -15.71
N PRO A 6 4.57 -6.22 -14.70
CA PRO A 6 4.93 -4.82 -14.85
C PRO A 6 6.01 -4.63 -15.90
N ASN A 7 5.91 -3.55 -16.67
CA ASN A 7 6.95 -3.13 -17.58
C ASN A 7 8.13 -2.57 -16.77
N VAL A 8 9.34 -3.04 -17.08
CA VAL A 8 10.56 -2.59 -16.42
C VAL A 8 11.51 -1.99 -17.45
N VAL A 9 11.98 -0.79 -17.20
CA VAL A 9 13.01 -0.12 -18.01
C VAL A 9 14.20 0.17 -17.12
N SER A 10 15.39 -0.21 -17.56
CA SER A 10 16.64 0.05 -16.85
C SER A 10 17.60 0.81 -17.74
N ALA A 11 18.08 1.95 -17.26
CA ALA A 11 19.13 2.75 -17.89
C ALA A 11 20.38 2.68 -17.02
N ILE A 12 21.47 2.15 -17.57
CA ILE A 12 22.74 1.99 -16.87
C ILE A 12 23.80 2.72 -17.67
N LEU A 13 24.48 3.67 -17.03
CA LEU A 13 25.63 4.37 -17.61
C LEU A 13 26.89 3.85 -16.93
N ASN A 14 27.89 3.46 -17.70
CA ASN A 14 29.20 3.12 -17.17
C ASN A 14 30.19 4.19 -17.61
N TYR A 15 30.69 4.99 -16.68
CA TYR A 15 31.73 5.99 -16.95
C TYR A 15 32.99 5.67 -16.16
N ARG A 16 34.13 5.64 -16.84
CA ARG A 16 35.45 5.47 -16.24
C ARG A 16 36.36 6.57 -16.72
N HIS A 17 37.04 7.20 -15.78
CA HIS A 17 38.10 8.16 -16.05
C HIS A 17 39.32 7.83 -15.17
N ASN A 18 40.38 7.33 -15.81
CA ASN A 18 41.58 6.85 -15.13
C ASN A 18 41.25 5.80 -14.05
N LYS A 19 41.59 6.12 -12.80
CA LYS A 19 41.41 5.26 -11.61
C LYS A 19 39.99 5.30 -11.06
N PHE A 20 39.17 6.28 -11.47
CA PHE A 20 37.82 6.45 -10.97
C PHE A 20 36.79 5.91 -11.96
N ALA A 21 35.77 5.23 -11.45
CA ALA A 21 34.59 4.86 -12.24
C ALA A 21 33.30 5.09 -11.46
N VAL A 22 32.27 5.51 -12.18
CA VAL A 22 30.92 5.75 -11.66
C VAL A 22 29.91 5.07 -12.57
N THR A 23 28.98 4.36 -11.95
CA THR A 23 27.94 3.57 -12.62
C THR A 23 26.58 3.89 -12.02
N PRO A 24 25.91 4.97 -12.46
CA PRO A 24 24.52 5.19 -12.09
C PRO A 24 23.61 4.23 -12.86
N SER A 25 22.61 3.70 -12.16
CA SER A 25 21.55 2.87 -12.73
C SER A 25 20.19 3.44 -12.32
N LEU A 26 19.36 3.76 -13.31
CA LEU A 26 17.99 4.18 -13.13
C LEU A 26 17.06 3.03 -13.53
N VAL A 27 16.17 2.63 -12.64
CA VAL A 27 15.19 1.57 -12.87
C VAL A 27 13.80 2.16 -12.74
N TYR A 28 13.00 2.04 -13.79
CA TYR A 28 11.58 2.35 -13.80
C TYR A 28 10.78 1.06 -13.82
N ILE A 29 9.76 0.97 -12.97
CA ILE A 29 8.82 -0.14 -12.90
C ILE A 29 7.42 0.44 -13.02
N SER A 30 6.64 0.01 -14.02
CA SER A 30 5.25 0.41 -14.14
C SER A 30 4.42 -0.20 -13.02
N GLY A 31 3.41 0.53 -12.54
CA GLY A 31 2.44 -0.03 -11.60
C GLY A 31 1.72 -1.26 -12.15
N ASN A 32 1.29 -2.13 -11.24
CA ASN A 32 0.45 -3.30 -11.55
C ASN A 32 -1.03 -3.00 -11.22
N PRO A 33 -1.97 -3.62 -11.94
CA PRO A 33 -3.38 -3.52 -11.61
C PRO A 33 -3.70 -4.27 -10.31
N TYR A 34 -4.68 -3.75 -9.57
CA TYR A 34 -5.23 -4.32 -8.34
C TYR A 34 -6.75 -4.09 -8.25
N GLY A 35 -7.35 -4.71 -7.24
CA GLY A 35 -8.78 -4.71 -7.01
C GLY A 35 -9.43 -5.97 -7.56
N VAL A 36 -10.27 -6.60 -6.74
CA VAL A 36 -11.13 -7.71 -7.11
C VAL A 36 -12.50 -7.57 -6.42
N PRO A 37 -13.55 -8.22 -6.93
CA PRO A 37 -14.89 -8.15 -6.33
C PRO A 37 -14.96 -8.62 -4.87
N LEU A 38 -13.94 -9.34 -4.40
CA LEU A 38 -13.88 -9.97 -3.08
C LEU A 38 -13.01 -9.17 -2.08
N ASP A 39 -12.58 -7.96 -2.43
CA ASP A 39 -11.68 -7.17 -1.58
C ASP A 39 -12.40 -6.34 -0.52
N THR A 40 -13.73 -6.23 -0.59
CA THR A 40 -14.55 -5.46 0.37
C THR A 40 -15.35 -6.42 1.26
N PRO A 41 -14.84 -6.75 2.45
CA PRO A 41 -15.58 -7.54 3.42
C PRO A 41 -16.75 -6.72 3.98
N GLY A 42 -17.91 -7.35 4.09
CA GLY A 42 -19.09 -6.80 4.76
C GLY A 42 -19.79 -7.85 5.61
N ILE A 43 -20.91 -7.44 6.20
CA ILE A 43 -21.71 -8.27 7.10
C ILE A 43 -22.62 -9.19 6.29
N ASP A 44 -22.71 -10.46 6.69
CA ASP A 44 -23.84 -11.29 6.31
C ASP A 44 -25.03 -11.06 7.25
N PRO A 45 -26.08 -10.31 6.83
CA PRO A 45 -27.23 -10.02 7.68
C PRO A 45 -28.00 -11.28 8.11
N ARG A 46 -27.83 -12.41 7.40
CA ARG A 46 -28.50 -13.68 7.70
C ARG A 46 -27.94 -14.38 8.94
N THR A 47 -26.75 -13.96 9.37
CA THR A 47 -26.05 -14.53 10.53
C THR A 47 -26.24 -13.69 11.81
N CYS A 48 -26.99 -12.60 11.71
CA CYS A 48 -27.27 -11.71 12.83
C CYS A 48 -28.43 -12.25 13.65
N THR A 49 -28.25 -12.31 14.97
CA THR A 49 -29.27 -12.82 15.89
C THR A 49 -30.17 -11.72 16.45
N ASN A 50 -29.76 -10.46 16.33
CA ASN A 50 -30.49 -9.28 16.80
C ASN A 50 -30.70 -8.24 15.69
N ASN A 51 -31.66 -7.35 15.93
CA ASN A 51 -31.84 -6.11 15.18
C ASN A 51 -31.29 -4.93 15.99
N SER A 52 -30.89 -3.86 15.30
CA SER A 52 -30.30 -2.62 15.85
C SER A 52 -31.31 -1.78 16.67
N ALA A 53 -32.38 -2.38 17.18
CA ALA A 53 -33.43 -1.71 17.96
C ALA A 53 -32.89 -1.02 19.23
N GLY A 54 -31.75 -1.48 19.75
CA GLY A 54 -31.03 -0.88 20.89
C GLY A 54 -29.97 0.16 20.52
N ILE A 55 -29.73 0.43 19.23
CA ILE A 55 -28.72 1.39 18.76
C ILE A 55 -29.42 2.72 18.41
N PRO A 56 -29.24 3.80 19.19
CA PRO A 56 -30.00 5.05 19.02
C PRO A 56 -29.82 5.73 17.65
N THR A 57 -28.69 5.49 16.98
CA THR A 57 -28.34 6.07 15.68
C THR A 57 -28.61 5.16 14.50
N ALA A 58 -29.21 3.98 14.70
CA ALA A 58 -29.53 3.08 13.62
C ALA A 58 -30.55 3.74 12.67
N PRO A 59 -30.28 3.76 11.35
CA PRO A 59 -31.21 4.29 10.34
C PRO A 59 -32.61 3.66 10.43
N THR A 60 -32.67 2.39 10.85
CA THR A 60 -33.92 1.67 11.08
C THR A 60 -33.77 0.70 12.25
N ARG A 61 -34.81 0.58 13.08
CA ARG A 61 -34.86 -0.41 14.18
C ARG A 61 -34.92 -1.86 13.71
N LEU A 62 -35.20 -2.08 12.42
CA LEU A 62 -35.26 -3.38 11.77
C LEU A 62 -33.96 -3.74 11.03
N GLN A 63 -32.97 -2.84 11.04
CA GLN A 63 -31.67 -3.14 10.47
C GLN A 63 -30.94 -4.16 11.35
N ALA A 64 -30.22 -5.10 10.75
CA ALA A 64 -29.43 -6.09 11.48
C ALA A 64 -28.49 -5.41 12.50
N ASP A 65 -28.46 -5.92 13.73
CA ASP A 65 -27.46 -5.52 14.73
C ASP A 65 -26.13 -6.18 14.36
N TYR A 66 -25.21 -5.37 13.84
CA TYR A 66 -23.90 -5.81 13.37
C TYR A 66 -23.05 -6.46 14.47
N THR A 67 -23.30 -6.14 15.75
CA THR A 67 -22.60 -6.75 16.88
C THR A 67 -23.03 -8.20 17.14
N SER A 68 -24.19 -8.60 16.60
CA SER A 68 -24.78 -9.92 16.76
C SER A 68 -24.50 -10.88 15.60
N CYS A 69 -23.81 -10.40 14.55
CA CYS A 69 -23.55 -11.13 13.32
C CYS A 69 -22.25 -11.95 13.43
N GLY A 70 -22.26 -13.17 12.88
CA GLY A 70 -21.11 -14.08 12.92
C GLY A 70 -20.45 -14.37 11.57
N GLY A 71 -21.06 -13.98 10.45
CA GLY A 71 -20.59 -14.34 9.10
C GLY A 71 -20.34 -13.13 8.22
N GLN A 72 -19.30 -13.21 7.38
CA GLN A 72 -18.93 -12.15 6.43
C GLN A 72 -19.31 -12.54 5.00
N ILE A 73 -19.71 -11.55 4.21
CA ILE A 73 -19.88 -11.67 2.75
C ILE A 73 -19.13 -10.55 2.06
N ASN A 74 -18.81 -10.73 0.79
CA ASN A 74 -18.27 -9.65 -0.03
C ASN A 74 -19.39 -8.70 -0.41
N VAL A 75 -19.18 -7.42 -0.19
CA VAL A 75 -20.15 -6.36 -0.47
C VAL A 75 -19.62 -5.40 -1.53
N PRO A 76 -20.47 -4.60 -2.18
CA PRO A 76 -20.00 -3.53 -3.05
C PRO A 76 -19.11 -2.55 -2.30
N ASN A 77 -18.08 -2.03 -2.96
CA ASN A 77 -17.16 -1.07 -2.38
C ASN A 77 -17.87 0.30 -2.20
N PRO A 78 -18.01 0.83 -0.98
CA PRO A 78 -18.68 2.11 -0.77
C PRO A 78 -17.93 3.28 -1.41
N GLU A 79 -16.62 3.17 -1.58
CA GLU A 79 -15.73 4.23 -2.09
C GLU A 79 -15.69 4.29 -3.63
N ASN A 80 -16.29 3.33 -4.34
CA ASN A 80 -16.38 3.34 -5.81
C ASN A 80 -17.82 3.55 -6.33
N GLY A 81 -18.67 4.18 -5.52
CA GLY A 81 -20.08 4.39 -5.83
C GLY A 81 -20.97 3.17 -5.54
N GLY A 82 -20.56 2.33 -4.58
CA GLY A 82 -21.37 1.19 -4.12
C GLY A 82 -21.42 0.05 -5.14
N ARG A 83 -20.33 -0.22 -5.85
CA ARG A 83 -20.24 -1.28 -6.87
C ARG A 83 -19.19 -2.31 -6.48
N PHE A 84 -19.37 -3.55 -6.90
CA PHE A 84 -18.27 -4.51 -6.79
C PHE A 84 -17.08 -4.03 -7.60
N THR A 85 -15.88 -4.15 -7.00
CA THR A 85 -14.65 -3.76 -7.69
C THR A 85 -14.39 -4.74 -8.84
N GLY A 86 -14.14 -4.25 -10.04
CA GLY A 86 -13.73 -5.10 -11.18
C GLY A 86 -12.33 -5.69 -10.98
N LEU A 87 -12.05 -6.83 -11.62
CA LEU A 87 -10.69 -7.40 -11.61
C LEU A 87 -9.70 -6.42 -12.23
N GLY A 88 -8.71 -5.99 -11.45
CA GLY A 88 -7.68 -5.04 -11.90
C GLY A 88 -8.23 -3.64 -12.21
N GLN A 89 -9.36 -3.25 -11.60
CA GLN A 89 -10.00 -1.95 -11.84
C GLN A 89 -9.08 -0.76 -11.55
N PHE A 90 -8.15 -0.91 -10.61
CA PHE A 90 -7.26 0.15 -10.17
C PHE A 90 -5.81 -0.17 -10.51
N TRP A 91 -4.97 0.87 -10.59
CA TRP A 91 -3.56 0.76 -10.92
C TRP A 91 -2.68 1.29 -9.80
N ASN A 92 -1.68 0.51 -9.42
CA ASN A 92 -0.66 0.97 -8.50
C ASN A 92 0.19 2.09 -9.13
N PRO A 93 0.87 2.89 -8.32
CA PRO A 93 1.83 3.87 -8.80
C PRO A 93 2.98 3.23 -9.56
N ASN A 94 3.60 3.98 -10.46
CA ASN A 94 4.89 3.61 -11.03
C ASN A 94 5.99 3.90 -10.01
N GLN A 95 7.09 3.16 -10.07
CA GLN A 95 8.26 3.33 -9.21
C GLN A 95 9.48 3.71 -10.03
N LEU A 96 10.23 4.71 -9.57
CA LEU A 96 11.52 5.09 -10.13
C LEU A 96 12.61 5.01 -9.05
N THR A 97 13.64 4.22 -9.33
CA THR A 97 14.75 3.97 -8.41
C THR A 97 16.08 4.32 -9.05
N LEU A 98 16.89 5.13 -8.37
CA LEU A 98 18.28 5.43 -8.73
C LEU A 98 19.22 4.72 -7.77
N ASN A 99 20.18 3.99 -8.32
CA ASN A 99 21.32 3.45 -7.60
C ASN A 99 22.61 3.93 -8.25
N THR A 100 23.70 3.98 -7.50
CA THR A 100 25.00 4.41 -8.00
C THR A 100 26.10 3.56 -7.40
N ALA A 101 26.95 2.95 -8.24
CA ALA A 101 28.21 2.36 -7.80
C ALA A 101 29.38 3.28 -8.16
N LEU A 102 30.20 3.63 -7.19
CA LEU A 102 31.44 4.38 -7.36
C LEU A 102 32.60 3.43 -7.09
N SER A 103 33.66 3.47 -7.89
CA SER A 103 34.87 2.71 -7.61
C SER A 103 36.13 3.53 -7.86
N TYR A 104 37.16 3.25 -7.07
CA TYR A 104 38.45 3.90 -7.18
C TYR A 104 39.60 2.89 -7.03
N ASP A 105 40.50 2.89 -8.00
CA ASP A 105 41.72 2.08 -8.04
C ASP A 105 42.85 2.83 -7.32
N PHE A 106 43.00 2.62 -6.01
CA PHE A 106 44.06 3.26 -5.21
C PHE A 106 45.45 2.81 -5.69
N THR A 107 45.61 1.50 -5.91
CA THR A 107 46.82 0.88 -6.48
C THR A 107 46.41 -0.17 -7.52
N PRO A 108 47.35 -0.72 -8.33
CA PRO A 108 47.03 -1.84 -9.22
C PRO A 108 46.47 -3.08 -8.52
N LYS A 109 46.68 -3.19 -7.20
CA LYS A 109 46.24 -4.30 -6.36
C LYS A 109 45.06 -3.95 -5.45
N LEU A 110 44.73 -2.68 -5.24
CA LEU A 110 43.71 -2.23 -4.29
C LEU A 110 42.64 -1.39 -4.99
N ARG A 111 41.39 -1.89 -4.97
CA ARG A 111 40.19 -1.19 -5.43
C ARG A 111 39.19 -1.06 -4.29
N VAL A 112 38.58 0.11 -4.15
CA VAL A 112 37.43 0.33 -3.27
C VAL A 112 36.21 0.62 -4.12
N THR A 113 35.06 0.06 -3.73
CA THR A 113 33.76 0.29 -4.38
C THR A 113 32.75 0.73 -3.32
N LEU A 114 32.05 1.83 -3.56
CA LEU A 114 30.91 2.30 -2.78
C LEU A 114 29.64 2.10 -3.61
N THR A 115 28.72 1.28 -3.12
CA THR A 115 27.40 1.06 -3.72
C THR A 115 26.35 1.80 -2.92
N LEU A 116 25.66 2.74 -3.57
CA LEU A 116 24.55 3.52 -3.04
C LEU A 116 23.26 3.00 -3.67
N ALA A 117 22.44 2.30 -2.89
CA ALA A 117 21.16 1.78 -3.34
C ALA A 117 20.00 2.66 -2.85
N ASN A 118 18.97 2.80 -3.68
CA ASN A 118 17.77 3.61 -3.44
C ASN A 118 18.11 5.08 -3.12
N LEU A 119 19.12 5.63 -3.80
CA LEU A 119 19.51 7.04 -3.66
C LEU A 119 18.35 7.97 -4.01
N TYR A 120 17.56 7.58 -5.00
CA TYR A 120 16.24 8.10 -5.26
C TYR A 120 15.29 6.91 -5.33
N ASN A 121 14.21 6.92 -4.56
CA ASN A 121 13.15 5.93 -4.67
C ASN A 121 11.82 6.65 -4.48
N ARG A 122 11.08 6.84 -5.57
CA ARG A 122 9.81 7.56 -5.55
C ARG A 122 8.78 6.85 -6.40
N CYS A 123 7.55 6.91 -5.92
CA CYS A 123 6.39 6.35 -6.57
C CYS A 123 5.42 7.46 -6.94
N PHE A 124 4.82 7.35 -8.13
CA PHE A 124 3.99 8.41 -8.72
C PHE A 124 2.97 7.83 -9.72
N GLY A 125 1.88 8.57 -9.95
CA GLY A 125 0.79 8.13 -10.80
C GLY A 125 -0.09 7.07 -10.12
N GLY A 126 -0.66 6.17 -10.90
CA GLY A 126 -1.69 5.22 -10.45
C GLY A 126 -3.10 5.78 -10.56
N THR A 127 -4.10 4.99 -10.18
CA THR A 127 -5.50 5.43 -10.21
C THR A 127 -5.81 6.36 -9.05
N SER A 128 -6.45 7.50 -9.32
CA SER A 128 -6.94 8.41 -8.29
C SER A 128 -8.24 7.87 -7.67
N THR A 129 -8.19 7.53 -6.39
CA THR A 129 -9.30 7.02 -5.60
C THR A 129 -9.27 7.63 -4.19
N PRO A 130 -10.33 7.44 -3.37
CA PRO A 130 -10.35 7.99 -2.01
C PRO A 130 -9.14 7.58 -1.16
N TRP A 131 -8.73 6.31 -1.21
CA TRP A 131 -7.57 5.82 -0.45
C TRP A 131 -6.22 6.28 -1.00
N THR A 132 -6.06 6.47 -2.32
CA THR A 132 -4.82 7.06 -2.86
C THR A 132 -4.73 8.55 -2.57
N THR A 133 -5.85 9.22 -2.29
CA THR A 133 -5.87 10.62 -1.84
C THR A 133 -5.50 10.71 -0.35
N ALA A 134 -6.03 9.81 0.48
CA ALA A 134 -5.70 9.72 1.91
C ALA A 134 -4.25 9.28 2.13
N PHE A 135 -3.72 8.43 1.27
CA PHE A 135 -2.38 7.89 1.33
C PHE A 135 -1.66 8.10 0.00
N PRO A 136 -1.20 9.32 -0.32
CA PRO A 136 -0.64 9.64 -1.63
C PRO A 136 0.62 8.84 -1.96
N PRO A 137 0.81 8.44 -3.23
CA PRO A 137 2.06 7.85 -3.69
C PRO A 137 3.26 8.75 -3.38
N GLY A 138 4.40 8.15 -3.04
CA GLY A 138 5.56 8.94 -2.63
C GLY A 138 6.83 8.11 -2.41
N ALA A 139 7.62 8.49 -1.41
CA ALA A 139 8.84 7.77 -1.05
C ALA A 139 8.58 6.46 -0.28
N THR A 140 7.36 6.25 0.22
CA THR A 140 7.00 5.13 1.10
C THR A 140 5.85 4.30 0.56
N ILE A 141 5.07 4.84 -0.39
CA ILE A 141 3.81 4.26 -0.85
C ILE A 141 3.92 4.03 -2.35
N CYS A 142 4.07 2.75 -2.71
CA CYS A 142 4.28 2.28 -4.08
C CYS A 142 3.28 1.21 -4.53
N SER A 143 2.43 0.75 -3.61
CA SER A 143 1.42 -0.25 -3.90
C SER A 143 0.28 -0.16 -2.90
N TYR A 144 -0.92 -0.49 -3.36
CA TYR A 144 -2.14 -0.62 -2.58
C TYR A 144 -2.68 -2.05 -2.72
N GLY A 145 -3.37 -2.50 -1.68
CA GLY A 145 -3.93 -3.84 -1.59
C GLY A 145 -5.19 -3.82 -0.75
N SER A 146 -5.95 -4.92 -0.82
CA SER A 146 -7.15 -5.09 0.00
C SER A 146 -6.78 -4.89 1.46
N ASN A 147 -7.57 -4.06 2.13
CA ASN A 147 -7.42 -3.81 3.53
C ASN A 147 -8.23 -4.82 4.33
N GLY A 148 -7.56 -5.83 4.89
CA GLY A 148 -8.20 -6.76 5.83
C GLY A 148 -8.69 -6.09 7.13
N PHE A 149 -8.23 -4.86 7.38
CA PHE A 149 -8.67 -4.00 8.49
C PHE A 149 -9.64 -2.90 8.04
N ALA A 150 -10.13 -2.94 6.78
CA ALA A 150 -11.23 -2.10 6.34
C ALA A 150 -12.39 -2.26 7.32
N PRO A 151 -13.32 -1.30 7.44
CA PRO A 151 -14.39 -1.35 8.42
C PRO A 151 -15.37 -2.46 8.02
N SER A 152 -14.98 -3.70 8.34
CA SER A 152 -15.81 -4.89 8.33
C SER A 152 -16.47 -4.93 9.71
N PRO A 153 -17.81 -4.90 9.77
CA PRO A 153 -18.48 -4.82 11.06
C PRO A 153 -18.40 -6.11 11.89
N ILE A 154 -17.69 -7.14 11.40
CA ILE A 154 -17.58 -8.46 12.05
C ILE A 154 -16.13 -8.89 12.26
N ALA A 155 -15.14 -8.15 11.74
CA ALA A 155 -13.75 -8.41 12.14
C ALA A 155 -13.48 -7.69 13.49
N PRO A 156 -12.62 -8.23 14.37
CA PRO A 156 -12.19 -7.55 15.61
C PRO A 156 -11.38 -6.25 15.38
N HIS A 157 -11.52 -5.61 14.23
CA HIS A 157 -10.52 -4.71 13.66
C HIS A 157 -11.03 -3.39 13.07
N GLY A 158 -12.33 -3.10 13.04
CA GLY A 158 -12.74 -1.77 12.52
C GLY A 158 -14.22 -1.40 12.46
N GLY A 159 -15.12 -2.11 13.14
CA GLY A 159 -16.55 -1.81 13.12
C GLY A 159 -17.18 -1.46 14.46
N PHE A 160 -16.48 -1.68 15.57
CA PHE A 160 -17.00 -1.43 16.91
C PHE A 160 -16.55 -0.05 17.37
N TYR A 161 -17.46 0.90 17.27
CA TYR A 161 -17.26 2.27 17.75
C TYR A 161 -18.30 2.53 18.84
N ASN A 162 -17.86 3.17 19.92
CA ASN A 162 -18.75 3.68 20.93
C ASN A 162 -19.41 4.98 20.42
N GLY A 163 -20.64 5.23 20.86
CA GLY A 163 -21.36 6.46 20.55
C GLY A 163 -22.07 6.45 19.20
N SER A 164 -22.15 7.63 18.58
CA SER A 164 -22.97 7.86 17.39
C SER A 164 -22.37 7.31 16.08
N GLY A 165 -21.08 6.99 16.06
CA GLY A 165 -20.39 6.41 14.92
C GLY A 165 -18.86 6.43 15.05
N PRO A 166 -18.13 6.03 13.99
CA PRO A 166 -16.66 5.95 13.99
C PRO A 166 -15.93 7.27 14.24
N ASN A 167 -16.59 8.39 13.96
CA ASN A 167 -16.02 9.73 14.14
C ASN A 167 -16.39 10.36 15.50
N ASP A 168 -17.10 9.64 16.38
CA ASP A 168 -17.47 10.12 17.71
C ASP A 168 -16.25 10.05 18.64
N THR A 169 -15.37 11.05 18.57
CA THR A 169 -14.09 11.05 19.31
C THR A 169 -14.27 11.06 20.83
N VAL A 170 -15.40 11.57 21.31
CA VAL A 170 -15.74 11.61 22.74
C VAL A 170 -16.07 10.21 23.25
N ALA A 171 -16.89 9.46 22.51
CA ALA A 171 -17.25 8.10 22.89
C ALA A 171 -16.14 7.07 22.58
N ASN A 172 -15.41 7.25 21.48
CA ASN A 172 -14.33 6.36 21.04
C ASN A 172 -12.99 6.63 21.74
N GLY A 173 -12.81 7.79 22.38
CA GLY A 173 -11.56 8.21 23.01
C GLY A 173 -10.43 8.57 22.03
N ALA A 174 -10.64 8.37 20.72
CA ALA A 174 -9.71 8.72 19.65
C ALA A 174 -10.46 8.96 18.33
N ALA A 175 -9.80 9.63 17.39
CA ALA A 175 -10.29 9.72 16.02
C ALA A 175 -10.16 8.38 15.29
N LEU A 176 -11.04 8.16 14.32
CA LEU A 176 -10.98 7.01 13.42
C LEU A 176 -9.58 6.93 12.79
N ASN A 177 -8.92 5.77 12.94
CA ASN A 177 -7.66 5.55 12.24
C ASN A 177 -7.95 5.59 10.72
N PRO A 178 -7.32 6.49 9.95
CA PRO A 178 -7.55 6.53 8.50
C PRO A 178 -7.29 5.18 7.82
N TYR A 179 -6.37 4.38 8.37
CA TYR A 179 -6.07 3.05 7.84
C TYR A 179 -7.26 2.09 7.89
N ILE A 180 -8.18 2.23 8.85
CA ILE A 180 -9.39 1.38 8.94
C ILE A 180 -10.61 2.03 8.28
N ALA A 181 -10.44 3.18 7.62
CA ALA A 181 -11.52 3.90 6.94
C ALA A 181 -11.65 3.53 5.45
N HIS A 182 -10.67 2.83 4.89
CA HIS A 182 -10.55 2.58 3.45
C HIS A 182 -10.55 1.09 3.10
N THR A 183 -11.14 0.75 1.96
CA THR A 183 -11.21 -0.61 1.40
C THR A 183 -9.84 -1.10 0.95
N TYR A 184 -9.00 -0.18 0.48
CA TYR A 184 -7.62 -0.44 0.10
C TYR A 184 -6.69 0.44 0.90
N VAL A 185 -5.51 -0.07 1.18
CA VAL A 185 -4.47 0.62 1.96
C VAL A 185 -3.11 0.38 1.35
N PRO A 186 -2.11 1.24 1.67
CA PRO A 186 -0.74 0.98 1.29
C PRO A 186 -0.27 -0.39 1.75
N ILE A 187 0.31 -1.16 0.82
CA ILE A 187 1.01 -2.43 1.06
C ILE A 187 2.45 -2.27 0.55
N GLY A 188 3.19 -1.35 1.17
CA GLY A 188 4.54 -1.00 0.74
C GLY A 188 5.61 -1.59 1.65
N TYR A 189 6.53 -2.35 1.07
CA TYR A 189 7.87 -2.52 1.65
C TYR A 189 8.74 -1.40 1.12
N ASN A 190 9.16 -0.51 2.03
CA ASN A 190 10.07 0.54 1.63
C ASN A 190 11.50 -0.01 1.58
N GLN A 191 12.19 0.21 0.48
CA GLN A 191 13.62 -0.07 0.40
C GLN A 191 14.35 1.22 0.83
N PRO A 192 14.92 1.27 2.06
CA PRO A 192 15.60 2.47 2.53
C PRO A 192 16.81 2.76 1.65
N PHE A 193 17.34 3.98 1.77
CA PHE A 193 18.68 4.24 1.28
C PHE A 193 19.67 3.29 1.96
N ASN A 194 20.50 2.62 1.17
CA ASN A 194 21.56 1.75 1.68
C ASN A 194 22.90 2.14 1.07
N ALA A 195 23.96 2.08 1.88
CA ALA A 195 25.33 2.29 1.43
C ALA A 195 26.18 1.07 1.80
N PHE A 196 26.89 0.52 0.82
CA PHE A 196 27.77 -0.64 1.00
C PHE A 196 29.17 -0.29 0.51
N VAL A 197 30.19 -0.66 1.29
CA VAL A 197 31.59 -0.49 0.90
C VAL A 197 32.22 -1.86 0.68
N GLY A 198 32.77 -2.07 -0.51
CA GLY A 198 33.54 -3.25 -0.86
C GLY A 198 35.00 -2.90 -1.10
N VAL A 199 35.92 -3.71 -0.59
CA VAL A 199 37.36 -3.58 -0.84
C VAL A 199 37.84 -4.83 -1.54
N GLN A 200 38.52 -4.67 -2.68
CA GLN A 200 39.09 -5.76 -3.45
C GLN A 200 40.62 -5.65 -3.45
N ILE A 201 41.28 -6.72 -3.03
CA ILE A 201 42.74 -6.86 -3.00
C ILE A 201 43.13 -7.98 -3.96
N LYS A 202 44.03 -7.69 -4.91
CA LYS A 202 44.62 -8.69 -5.82
C LYS A 202 46.01 -9.08 -5.31
N PHE A 203 46.26 -10.39 -5.19
CA PHE A 203 47.55 -10.93 -4.78
C PHE A 203 48.50 -11.04 -5.97
#